data_AF-A0A7J5VSE2-F1
#
_entry.id   AF-A0A7J5VSE2-F1
#
_cell.length_a   1.000
_cell.length_b   1.000
_cell.length_c   1.000
_cell.angle_alpha   90.00
_cell.angle_beta   90.00
_cell.angle_gamma   90.00
#
_symmetry.space_group_name_H-M   'P 1'
#
loop_
_entity.id
_entity.type
_entity.pdbx_description
1 polymer ?
#
loop_
_entity_poly.entity_id
_entity_poly.type
_entity_poly.pdbx_seq_one_letter_code
_entity_poly.pdbx_strand_id
1 'polypeptide(L)'
;MDKLITELTKVVKFKDSTDIGDLVLIVAKEPQVMVSYALVTSIERDDSRKNEWWHVGMTLLSLPPQKITWTLRTPQLTGMEVFTMGGEQRFVKAVDLGIIPLQSSEDIQGVGAKPAPPEGKKASFLKRVK
;
A
#
# COMPACT_ATOMS: atom_id res chain seq x y z
N MET A 1 -22.57 -2.73 -15.93
CA MET A 1 -21.39 -2.40 -15.12
C MET A 1 -21.48 -0.95 -14.69
N ASP A 2 -21.65 -0.05 -15.65
CA ASP A 2 -21.49 1.40 -15.49
C ASP A 2 -22.40 2.01 -14.42
N LYS A 3 -23.70 1.67 -14.40
CA LYS A 3 -24.61 2.15 -13.35
C LYS A 3 -24.14 1.80 -11.94
N LEU A 4 -23.60 0.59 -11.73
CA LEU A 4 -23.12 0.14 -10.42
C LEU A 4 -21.82 0.87 -10.03
N ILE A 5 -20.94 1.12 -11.00
CA ILE A 5 -19.72 1.92 -10.79
C ILE A 5 -20.09 3.39 -10.45
N THR A 6 -21.08 3.97 -11.13
CA THR A 6 -21.58 5.32 -10.84
C THR A 6 -22.10 5.41 -9.41
N GLU A 7 -22.90 4.44 -8.95
CA GLU A 7 -23.40 4.42 -7.58
C GLU A 7 -22.27 4.21 -6.56
N LEU A 8 -21.32 3.31 -6.82
CA LEU A 8 -20.18 3.10 -5.93
C LEU A 8 -19.31 4.34 -5.78
N THR A 9 -19.12 5.11 -6.86
CA THR A 9 -18.35 6.38 -6.84
C THR A 9 -19.01 7.46 -5.97
N LYS A 10 -20.32 7.36 -5.70
CA LYS A 10 -21.00 8.27 -4.77
C LYS A 10 -20.76 7.90 -3.30
N VAL A 11 -20.47 6.64 -3.02
CA VAL A 11 -20.38 6.09 -1.64
C VAL A 11 -18.93 5.91 -1.22
N VAL A 12 -18.04 5.59 -2.16
CA VAL A 12 -16.64 5.30 -1.93
C VAL A 12 -15.80 6.42 -2.53
N LYS A 13 -14.87 6.97 -1.73
CA LYS A 13 -13.87 7.90 -2.24
C LYS A 13 -12.81 7.07 -2.96
N PHE A 14 -12.55 7.39 -4.22
CA PHE A 14 -11.49 6.76 -4.99
C PHE A 14 -10.35 7.75 -5.19
N LYS A 15 -9.13 7.24 -5.35
CA LYS A 15 -7.97 8.02 -5.76
C LYS A 15 -7.56 7.71 -7.19
N ASP A 16 -6.80 8.61 -7.80
CA ASP A 16 -6.39 8.53 -9.21
C ASP A 16 -5.07 7.76 -9.42
N SER A 17 -4.27 7.56 -8.36
CA SER A 17 -3.06 6.74 -8.38
C SER A 17 -3.23 5.45 -7.59
N THR A 18 -2.43 4.44 -7.90
CA THR A 18 -2.38 3.15 -7.18
C THR A 18 -0.93 2.83 -6.84
N ASP A 19 -0.65 2.60 -5.57
CA ASP A 19 0.65 2.31 -4.97
C ASP A 19 0.58 1.03 -4.12
N ILE A 20 1.75 0.50 -3.77
CA ILE A 20 1.86 -0.67 -2.87
C ILE A 20 1.34 -0.29 -1.48
N GLY A 21 0.48 -1.14 -0.91
CA GLY A 21 -0.16 -0.90 0.39
C GLY A 21 -1.56 -0.29 0.30
N ASP A 22 -2.02 0.05 -0.90
CA ASP A 22 -3.37 0.57 -1.09
C ASP A 22 -4.45 -0.50 -1.07
N LEU A 23 -5.66 -0.07 -0.68
CA LEU A 23 -6.85 -0.87 -0.82
C LEU A 23 -7.55 -0.54 -2.16
N VAL A 24 -7.81 -1.56 -2.97
CA VAL A 24 -8.55 -1.44 -4.23
C VAL A 24 -9.91 -2.11 -4.10
N LEU A 25 -10.92 -1.55 -4.77
CA LEU A 25 -12.23 -2.18 -4.91
C LEU A 25 -12.30 -2.89 -6.25
N ILE A 26 -12.57 -4.19 -6.21
CA ILE A 26 -12.72 -5.03 -7.38
C ILE A 26 -14.21 -5.31 -7.57
N VAL A 27 -14.72 -5.01 -8.77
CA VAL A 27 -16.08 -5.36 -9.17
C VAL A 27 -16.01 -6.28 -10.38
N ALA A 28 -16.51 -7.50 -10.23
CA ALA A 28 -16.63 -8.50 -11.28
C ALA A 28 -18.10 -8.86 -11.51
N LYS A 29 -18.48 -9.04 -12.78
CA LYS A 29 -19.83 -9.44 -13.20
C LYS A 29 -19.71 -10.86 -13.75
N GLU A 30 -20.43 -11.81 -13.16
CA GLU A 30 -20.48 -13.27 -13.43
C GLU A 30 -19.55 -14.12 -12.53
N PRO A 31 -20.03 -15.27 -11.99
CA PRO A 31 -21.40 -15.79 -11.98
C PRO A 31 -22.36 -15.04 -11.03
N GLN A 32 -21.85 -14.14 -10.18
CA GLN A 32 -22.60 -13.15 -9.42
C GLN A 32 -21.80 -11.84 -9.42
N VAL A 33 -22.46 -10.71 -9.17
CA VAL A 33 -21.74 -9.44 -9.01
C VAL A 33 -20.91 -9.52 -7.72
N MET A 34 -19.60 -9.72 -7.86
CA MET A 34 -18.67 -9.78 -6.74
C MET A 34 -18.07 -8.40 -6.54
N VAL A 35 -18.32 -7.82 -5.36
CA VAL A 35 -17.70 -6.57 -4.89
C VAL A 35 -16.82 -6.93 -3.72
N SER A 36 -15.51 -6.78 -3.88
CA SER A 36 -14.54 -7.21 -2.88
C SER A 36 -13.35 -6.26 -2.82
N TYR A 37 -12.83 -6.07 -1.61
CA TYR A 37 -11.61 -5.31 -1.40
C TYR A 37 -10.38 -6.20 -1.59
N ALA A 38 -9.32 -5.64 -2.15
CA ALA A 38 -8.00 -6.28 -2.18
C ALA A 38 -6.92 -5.29 -1.76
N LEU A 39 -5.88 -5.79 -1.12
CA LEU A 39 -4.68 -5.01 -0.78
C LEU A 39 -3.64 -5.18 -1.88
N VAL A 40 -3.10 -4.09 -2.40
CA VAL A 40 -2.01 -4.11 -3.38
C VAL A 40 -0.71 -4.48 -2.67
N THR A 41 -0.08 -5.57 -3.10
CA THR A 41 1.15 -6.09 -2.48
C THR A 41 2.39 -5.87 -3.32
N SER A 42 2.26 -5.76 -4.65
CA SER A 42 3.37 -5.46 -5.56
C SER A 42 2.87 -4.83 -6.85
N ILE A 43 3.71 -3.98 -7.46
CA ILE A 43 3.48 -3.39 -8.78
C ILE A 43 4.82 -3.46 -9.52
N GLU A 44 4.89 -4.24 -10.59
CA GLU A 44 6.10 -4.43 -11.38
C GLU A 44 5.79 -4.18 -12.86
N ARG A 45 6.71 -3.53 -13.60
CA ARG A 45 6.53 -3.28 -15.02
C ARG A 45 6.87 -4.54 -15.82
N ASP A 46 6.01 -4.90 -16.78
CA ASP A 46 6.29 -5.98 -17.73
C ASP A 46 7.12 -5.44 -18.90
N ASP A 47 8.44 -5.51 -18.77
CA ASP A 47 9.38 -5.04 -19.78
C ASP A 47 9.42 -5.93 -21.04
N SER A 48 8.74 -7.08 -21.05
CA SER A 48 8.63 -7.93 -22.25
C SER A 48 7.66 -7.37 -23.30
N ARG A 49 6.84 -6.37 -22.92
CA ARG A 49 5.84 -5.74 -23.79
C ARG A 49 6.30 -4.34 -24.18
N LYS A 50 6.13 -3.98 -25.46
CA LYS A 50 6.41 -2.63 -25.97
C LYS A 50 5.49 -1.55 -25.38
N ASN A 51 4.35 -1.95 -24.84
CA ASN A 51 3.37 -1.05 -24.23
C ASN A 51 3.50 -1.12 -22.70
N GLU A 52 2.97 -0.13 -21.98
CA GLU A 52 2.95 -0.09 -20.52
C GLU A 52 1.99 -1.12 -19.94
N TRP A 53 2.52 -2.33 -19.70
CA TRP A 53 1.84 -3.40 -18.97
C TRP A 53 2.46 -3.54 -17.58
N TRP A 54 1.63 -3.86 -16.60
CA TRP A 54 2.05 -4.00 -15.21
C TRP A 54 1.58 -5.35 -14.64
N HIS A 55 2.47 -5.99 -13.89
CA HIS A 55 2.17 -7.10 -13.00
C HIS A 55 1.81 -6.54 -11.63
N VAL A 56 0.52 -6.60 -11.28
CA VAL A 56 0.03 -6.13 -9.98
C VAL A 56 -0.33 -7.32 -9.12
N GLY A 57 0.42 -7.52 -8.04
CA GLY A 57 0.12 -8.50 -7.02
C GLY A 57 -0.93 -7.95 -6.07
N MET A 58 -2.01 -8.70 -5.85
CA MET A 58 -3.09 -8.30 -4.94
C MET A 58 -3.47 -9.45 -4.01
N THR A 59 -3.72 -9.12 -2.74
CA THR A 59 -4.31 -10.04 -1.77
C THR A 59 -5.79 -9.71 -1.62
N LEU A 60 -6.65 -10.59 -2.12
CA LEU A 60 -8.09 -10.44 -1.99
C LEU A 60 -8.49 -10.61 -0.53
N LEU A 61 -9.19 -9.61 0.03
CA LEU A 61 -9.70 -9.64 1.39
C LEU A 61 -11.07 -10.34 1.43
N SER A 62 -11.11 -11.54 0.85
CA SER A 62 -12.25 -12.46 0.86
C SER A 62 -11.96 -13.64 1.79
N LEU A 63 -12.99 -14.42 2.13
CA LEU A 63 -12.82 -15.72 2.77
C LEU A 63 -13.13 -16.82 1.74
N PRO A 64 -12.17 -17.72 1.41
CA PRO A 64 -10.78 -17.71 1.86
C PRO A 64 -9.96 -16.59 1.18
N PRO A 65 -8.85 -16.14 1.80
CA PRO A 65 -7.93 -15.21 1.16
C PRO A 65 -7.34 -15.82 -0.10
N GLN A 66 -7.47 -15.14 -1.24
CA GLN A 66 -6.94 -15.59 -2.52
C GLN A 66 -5.85 -14.62 -2.99
N LYS A 67 -4.69 -15.18 -3.38
CA LYS A 67 -3.66 -14.44 -4.10
C LYS A 67 -3.96 -14.51 -5.58
N ILE A 68 -4.18 -13.36 -6.20
CA ILE A 68 -4.44 -13.24 -7.64
C ILE A 68 -3.44 -12.28 -8.27
N THR A 69 -2.98 -12.61 -9.46
CA THR A 69 -2.11 -11.75 -10.28
C THR A 69 -2.82 -11.49 -11.60
N TRP A 70 -3.09 -10.22 -11.89
CA TRP A 70 -3.70 -9.79 -13.15
C TRP A 70 -2.73 -8.91 -13.93
N THR A 71 -2.72 -9.07 -15.26
CA THR A 71 -1.93 -8.22 -16.15
C THR A 71 -2.85 -7.15 -16.74
N LEU A 72 -2.72 -5.91 -16.27
CA LEU A 72 -3.60 -4.80 -16.64
C LEU A 72 -2.81 -3.68 -17.32
N ARG A 73 -3.48 -2.91 -18.19
CA ARG A 73 -2.95 -1.64 -18.73
C ARG A 73 -3.27 -0.48 -17.80
N THR A 74 -2.54 0.63 -17.91
CA THR A 74 -2.76 1.85 -17.10
C THR A 74 -4.22 2.33 -17.06
N PRO A 75 -4.96 2.43 -18.19
CA PRO A 75 -6.37 2.83 -18.14
C PRO A 75 -7.29 1.85 -17.40
N GLN A 76 -6.96 0.55 -17.43
CA GLN A 76 -7.73 -0.50 -16.76
C GLN A 76 -7.43 -0.56 -15.26
N LEU A 77 -6.18 -0.30 -14.88
CA LEU A 77 -5.71 -0.24 -13.49
C LEU A 77 -6.27 0.97 -12.73
N THR A 78 -6.40 2.11 -13.41
CA THR A 78 -6.88 3.38 -12.84
C THR A 78 -8.41 3.53 -12.87
N GLY A 79 -9.12 2.52 -13.37
CA GLY A 79 -10.57 2.58 -13.53
C GLY A 79 -11.04 3.59 -14.57
N MET A 80 -10.21 3.90 -15.57
CA MET A 80 -10.61 4.69 -16.75
C MET A 80 -11.32 3.82 -17.80
N GLU A 81 -11.02 2.52 -17.84
CA GLU A 81 -11.58 1.58 -18.83
C GLU A 81 -12.07 0.28 -18.15
N VAL A 82 -13.23 -0.20 -18.57
CA VAL A 82 -13.73 -1.55 -18.23
C VAL A 82 -13.10 -2.55 -19.19
N PHE A 83 -12.63 -3.68 -18.68
CA PHE A 83 -11.93 -4.69 -19.49
C PHE A 83 -12.56 -6.07 -19.36
N THR A 84 -12.24 -6.96 -20.30
CA THR A 84 -12.75 -8.34 -20.30
C THR A 84 -11.62 -9.33 -20.07
N MET A 85 -11.76 -10.21 -19.09
CA MET A 85 -10.84 -11.33 -18.85
C MET A 85 -11.62 -12.63 -18.70
N GLY A 86 -11.26 -13.66 -19.49
CA GLY A 86 -11.97 -14.94 -19.47
C GLY A 86 -13.42 -14.86 -20.00
N GLY A 87 -13.73 -13.87 -20.84
CA GLY A 87 -15.11 -13.60 -21.30
C GLY A 87 -15.93 -12.72 -20.36
N GLU A 88 -15.39 -12.35 -19.19
CA GLU A 88 -16.10 -11.61 -18.15
C GLU A 88 -15.62 -10.16 -18.03
N GLN A 89 -16.55 -9.23 -17.88
CA GLN A 89 -16.24 -7.81 -17.69
C GLN A 89 -15.81 -7.51 -16.25
N ARG A 90 -14.74 -6.75 -16.10
CA ARG A 90 -14.10 -6.41 -14.83
C ARG A 90 -13.73 -4.93 -14.78
N PHE A 91 -13.78 -4.39 -13.57
CA PHE A 91 -13.40 -3.02 -13.27
C PHE A 91 -12.57 -2.99 -11.98
N VAL A 92 -11.50 -2.20 -11.99
CA VAL A 92 -10.56 -2.05 -10.87
C VAL A 92 -10.31 -0.57 -10.65
N LYS A 93 -10.45 -0.09 -9.41
CA LYS A 93 -10.05 1.28 -9.02
C LYS A 93 -9.62 1.32 -7.55
N ALA A 94 -8.57 2.10 -7.27
CA ALA A 94 -8.04 2.30 -5.92
C ALA A 94 -8.96 3.16 -5.05
N VAL A 95 -9.25 2.67 -3.85
CA VAL A 95 -10.09 3.34 -2.85
C VAL A 95 -9.22 4.23 -1.98
N ASP A 96 -9.65 5.47 -1.80
CA ASP A 96 -9.09 6.39 -0.83
C ASP A 96 -9.74 6.15 0.53
N LEU A 97 -8.96 5.56 1.44
CA LEU A 97 -9.35 5.31 2.82
C LEU A 97 -9.10 6.50 3.74
N GLY A 98 -8.56 7.62 3.24
CA GLY A 98 -8.21 8.80 4.03
C GLY A 98 -7.08 8.56 5.02
N ILE A 99 -6.23 7.55 4.79
CA ILE A 99 -5.11 7.25 5.67
C ILE A 99 -4.06 8.34 5.48
N ILE A 100 -3.81 9.09 6.56
CA ILE A 100 -2.72 10.04 6.67
C ILE A 100 -1.42 9.26 6.41
N PRO A 101 -0.54 9.70 5.50
CA PRO A 101 0.71 9.00 5.24
C PRO A 101 1.48 8.86 6.55
N LEU A 102 1.75 7.61 6.93
CA LEU A 102 2.65 7.31 8.03
C LEU A 102 4.01 7.90 7.63
N GLN A 103 4.44 8.95 8.32
CA GLN A 103 5.75 9.55 8.12
C GLN A 103 6.79 8.43 8.21
N SER A 104 7.54 8.25 7.13
CA SER A 104 8.68 7.34 7.07
C SER A 104 9.59 7.64 8.26
N SER A 105 9.91 6.59 9.02
CA SER A 105 10.89 6.65 10.10
C SER A 105 12.29 6.87 9.52
N GLU A 106 12.64 8.12 9.21
CA GLU A 106 14.00 8.51 8.82
C GLU A 106 14.80 9.18 9.96
N ASP A 107 14.21 9.43 11.13
CA ASP A 107 14.92 10.06 12.25
C ASP A 107 15.06 9.13 13.49
N ILE A 108 15.76 8.01 13.34
CA ILE A 108 16.54 7.45 14.47
C ILE A 108 17.96 7.10 13.97
N GLN A 109 18.75 8.13 13.68
CA GLN A 109 20.20 8.08 13.81
C GLN A 109 20.64 9.30 14.61
N GLY A 110 20.91 9.13 15.90
CA GLY A 110 21.49 10.24 16.67
C GLY A 110 21.42 10.25 18.19
N VAL A 111 21.24 9.13 18.92
CA VAL A 111 21.53 9.16 20.38
C VAL A 111 22.16 7.85 20.82
N GLY A 112 23.48 7.78 20.66
CA GLY A 112 24.32 6.67 21.12
C GLY A 112 25.72 7.13 21.54
N ALA A 113 25.85 8.34 22.10
CA ALA A 113 27.10 8.78 22.72
C ALA A 113 27.03 8.57 24.24
N LYS A 114 27.64 7.48 24.68
CA LYS A 114 27.95 7.15 26.08
C LYS A 114 28.79 8.28 26.71
N PRO A 115 28.39 8.90 27.85
CA PRO A 115 29.33 9.70 28.63
C PRO A 115 29.94 8.84 29.74
N ALA A 116 31.26 8.77 29.79
CA ALA A 116 32.04 8.33 30.95
C ALA A 116 33.37 9.12 30.97
N PRO A 117 33.97 9.36 32.13
CA PRO A 117 33.80 10.54 32.99
C PRO A 117 35.02 11.49 32.93
N PRO A 118 34.92 12.75 33.40
CA PRO A 118 36.07 13.65 33.43
C PRO A 118 37.05 13.29 34.55
N GLU A 119 38.33 13.15 34.17
CA GLU A 119 39.47 13.07 35.08
C GLU A 119 39.60 14.34 35.93
N GLY A 120 39.61 14.18 37.26
CA GLY A 120 39.93 15.23 38.20
C GLY A 120 40.73 14.68 39.37
N LYS A 121 42.06 14.69 39.26
CA LYS A 121 42.98 14.37 40.36
C LYS A 121 43.34 15.63 41.14
N LYS A 122 43.20 15.52 42.48
CA LYS A 122 43.86 16.21 43.61
C LYS A 122 43.26 17.51 44.19
N ALA A 123 42.71 17.37 45.40
CA ALA A 123 43.00 18.16 46.62
C ALA A 123 42.45 17.36 47.82
N SER A 124 43.22 16.64 48.65
CA SER A 124 44.17 17.04 49.71
C SER A 124 43.52 17.38 51.07
N PHE A 125 43.86 16.56 52.09
CA PHE A 125 43.74 16.75 53.56
C PHE A 125 42.30 16.79 54.14
N LEU A 126 41.95 16.06 55.22
CA LEU A 126 42.51 16.14 56.57
C LEU A 126 42.26 14.86 57.41
N LYS A 127 43.14 14.70 58.41
CA LYS A 127 43.25 13.64 59.43
C LYS A 127 42.05 13.60 60.41
N ARG A 128 41.86 12.45 61.09
CA ARG A 128 42.24 12.20 62.51
C ARG A 128 41.20 11.41 63.34
N VAL A 129 41.65 10.28 63.92
CA VAL A 129 41.34 9.67 65.26
C VAL A 129 39.88 9.22 65.50
N LYS A 130 39.61 7.98 65.95
CA LYS A 130 40.11 7.32 67.16
C LYS A 130 40.03 5.80 67.04
#